data_AF-A0A0A5HV91-F1
#
_entry.id   AF-A0A0A5HV91-F1
#
_cell.length_a   1.000
_cell.length_b   1.000
_cell.length_c   1.000
_cell.angle_alpha   90.00
_cell.angle_beta   90.00
_cell.angle_gamma   90.00
#
_symmetry.space_group_name_H-M   'P 1'
#
loop_
_entity.id
_entity.type
_entity.pdbx_description
1 polymer ?
#
loop_
_entity_poly.entity_id
_entity_poly.type
_entity_poly.pdbx_seq_one_letter_code
_entity_poly.pdbx_strand_id
1 'polypeptide(L)'
;MSSKNNPKKFALNMSAAQFTKFYVLHLLHKRTTMISEHFKEEFAQLTGNWRPAPSTLLDTLHAMTDEGLLQRKEDYKSHEKKRQKVYWYRVTEKGSEEFEVLKKKYKILFDEQLDILKRIMKEIY
;
A
#
# COMPACT_ATOMS: atom_id res chain seq x y z
N MET A 1 -19.53 -1.52 32.19
CA MET A 1 -19.18 -0.27 31.46
C MET A 1 -17.75 -0.41 30.99
N SER A 2 -17.54 -0.92 29.77
CA SER A 2 -16.19 -1.25 29.28
C SER A 2 -15.59 -0.04 28.54
N SER A 3 -14.32 0.22 28.82
CA SER A 3 -13.49 1.37 28.44
C SER A 3 -13.90 2.10 27.14
N LYS A 4 -14.44 3.32 27.27
CA LYS A 4 -14.64 4.27 26.16
C LYS A 4 -13.32 4.86 25.63
N ASN A 5 -12.21 4.68 26.36
CA ASN A 5 -10.91 5.25 26.02
C ASN A 5 -9.98 4.14 25.55
N ASN A 6 -9.89 3.96 24.23
CA ASN A 6 -8.90 3.09 23.62
C ASN A 6 -7.72 3.95 23.11
N PRO A 7 -6.58 4.01 23.84
CA PRO A 7 -5.43 4.81 23.43
C PRO A 7 -4.85 4.38 22.07
N LYS A 8 -5.18 3.16 21.60
CA LYS A 8 -4.84 2.70 20.25
C LYS A 8 -5.55 3.49 19.14
N LYS A 9 -6.57 4.30 19.44
CA LYS A 9 -7.21 5.19 18.47
C LYS A 9 -6.36 6.42 18.09
N PHE A 10 -5.33 6.74 18.89
CA PHE A 10 -4.46 7.88 18.62
C PHE A 10 -3.36 7.56 17.60
N ALA A 11 -2.76 6.37 17.66
CA ALA A 11 -1.81 5.94 16.65
C ALA A 11 -2.57 5.31 15.47
N LEU A 12 -2.28 5.75 14.24
CA LEU A 12 -2.56 4.94 13.06
C LEU A 12 -1.91 3.56 13.28
N ASN A 13 -2.69 2.56 13.68
CA ASN A 13 -2.24 1.17 13.82
C ASN A 13 -2.06 0.54 12.43
N MET A 14 -1.37 1.25 11.54
CA MET A 14 -1.06 0.83 10.20
C MET A 14 0.47 0.84 10.08
N SER A 15 1.03 -0.36 10.00
CA SER A 15 2.44 -0.55 9.69
C SER A 15 2.77 -0.07 8.28
N ALA A 16 4.06 0.19 8.02
CA ALA A 16 4.55 0.51 6.68
C ALA A 16 4.12 -0.54 5.65
N ALA A 17 4.23 -1.84 5.97
CA ALA A 17 3.81 -2.93 5.09
C ALA A 17 2.30 -2.92 4.80
N GLN A 18 1.47 -2.66 5.80
CA GLN A 18 0.02 -2.55 5.63
C GLN A 18 -0.36 -1.38 4.70
N PHE A 19 0.34 -0.25 4.82
CA PHE A 19 0.14 0.87 3.90
C PHE A 19 0.65 0.55 2.50
N THR A 20 1.83 -0.07 2.38
CA THR A 20 2.39 -0.50 1.09
C THR A 20 1.43 -1.45 0.37
N LYS A 21 0.87 -2.46 1.05
CA LYS A 21 -0.13 -3.38 0.49
C LYS A 21 -1.34 -2.62 -0.05
N PHE A 22 -1.92 -1.74 0.76
CA PHE A 22 -3.08 -0.95 0.35
C PHE A 22 -2.79 -0.05 -0.85
N TYR A 23 -1.64 0.63 -0.85
CA TYR A 23 -1.29 1.54 -1.93
C TYR A 23 -0.90 0.80 -3.22
N VAL A 24 -0.27 -0.37 -3.13
CA VAL A 24 -0.03 -1.25 -4.30
C VAL A 24 -1.35 -1.67 -4.95
N LEU A 25 -2.34 -2.10 -4.16
CA LEU A 25 -3.67 -2.43 -4.70
C LEU A 25 -4.31 -1.22 -5.38
N HIS A 26 -4.26 -0.04 -4.76
CA HIS A 26 -4.75 1.20 -5.36
C HIS A 26 -4.09 1.52 -6.72
N LEU A 27 -2.76 1.43 -6.78
CA LEU A 27 -2.00 1.68 -8.01
C LEU A 27 -2.39 0.70 -9.12
N LEU A 28 -2.61 -0.57 -8.80
CA LEU A 28 -3.04 -1.58 -9.76
C LEU A 28 -4.50 -1.45 -10.23
N HIS A 29 -5.35 -0.75 -9.47
CA HIS A 29 -6.67 -0.34 -9.95
C HIS A 29 -6.61 0.88 -10.88
N LYS A 30 -5.58 1.73 -10.74
CA LYS A 30 -5.32 2.85 -11.66
C LYS A 30 -4.61 2.41 -12.94
N ARG A 31 -3.70 1.44 -12.84
CA ARG A 31 -2.91 0.89 -13.94
C ARG A 31 -2.97 -0.63 -13.89
N THR A 32 -3.52 -1.25 -14.93
CA THR A 32 -3.82 -2.69 -14.98
C THR A 32 -2.62 -3.57 -14.64
N THR A 33 -1.40 -3.18 -15.01
CA THR A 33 -0.18 -3.96 -14.74
C THR A 33 1.01 -3.08 -14.43
N MET A 34 1.85 -3.49 -13.47
CA MET A 34 3.05 -2.75 -13.07
C MET A 34 4.21 -3.68 -12.69
N ILE A 35 5.45 -3.21 -12.84
CA ILE A 35 6.68 -3.85 -12.32
C ILE A 35 7.15 -3.13 -11.06
N SER A 36 8.13 -3.72 -10.34
CA SER A 36 8.64 -3.18 -9.07
C SER A 36 9.13 -1.73 -9.16
N GLU A 37 9.73 -1.36 -10.29
CA GLU A 37 10.27 -0.04 -10.58
C GLU A 37 9.16 1.01 -10.71
N HIS A 38 8.07 0.68 -11.39
CA HIS A 38 6.91 1.57 -11.50
C HIS A 38 6.33 1.87 -10.11
N PHE A 39 6.25 0.88 -9.22
CA PHE A 39 5.79 1.13 -7.84
C PHE A 39 6.73 2.08 -7.10
N LYS A 40 8.05 1.89 -7.22
CA LYS A 40 9.05 2.78 -6.58
C LYS A 40 8.88 4.23 -7.03
N GLU A 41 8.65 4.45 -8.32
CA GLU A 41 8.41 5.78 -8.89
C GLU A 41 7.13 6.41 -8.35
N GLU A 42 6.02 5.66 -8.32
CA GLU A 42 4.75 6.15 -7.77
C GLU A 42 4.85 6.47 -6.27
N PHE A 43 5.52 5.62 -5.48
CA PHE A 43 5.76 5.89 -4.05
C PHE A 43 6.63 7.12 -3.82
N ALA A 44 7.61 7.38 -4.69
CA ALA A 44 8.45 8.57 -4.59
C ALA A 44 7.66 9.87 -4.88
N GLN A 45 6.58 9.79 -5.66
CA GLN A 45 5.70 10.93 -5.95
C GLN A 45 4.61 11.14 -4.89
N LEU A 46 4.32 10.14 -4.06
CA LEU A 46 3.22 10.17 -3.09
C LEU A 46 3.46 11.20 -1.97
N THR A 47 4.63 11.18 -1.35
CA THR A 47 5.05 12.20 -0.37
C THR A 47 6.55 12.43 -0.49
N GLY A 48 6.99 13.68 -0.32
CA GLY A 48 8.43 14.00 -0.32
C GLY A 48 9.21 13.37 0.83
N ASN A 49 8.53 12.92 1.89
CA ASN A 49 9.16 12.55 3.16
C ASN A 49 9.06 11.06 3.50
N TRP A 50 8.27 10.27 2.75
CA TRP A 50 8.08 8.86 3.05
C TRP A 50 7.94 8.01 1.80
N ARG A 51 8.68 6.90 1.78
CA ARG A 51 8.57 5.78 0.83
C ARG A 51 8.89 4.47 1.55
N PRO A 52 8.32 3.33 1.14
CA PRO A 52 8.73 2.05 1.70
C PRO A 52 10.19 1.74 1.34
N ALA A 53 10.88 1.02 2.23
CA ALA A 53 12.20 0.49 1.90
C ALA A 53 12.08 -0.49 0.71
N PRO A 54 13.12 -0.61 -0.14
CA PRO A 54 13.09 -1.53 -1.27
C PRO A 54 12.75 -2.97 -0.89
N SER A 55 13.28 -3.46 0.24
CA SER A 55 12.94 -4.77 0.80
C SER A 55 11.47 -4.86 1.16
N THR A 56 10.93 -3.91 1.92
CA THR A 56 9.51 -3.89 2.32
C THR A 56 8.57 -3.95 1.13
N LEU A 57 8.86 -3.23 0.05
CA LEU A 57 8.07 -3.30 -1.18
C LEU A 57 8.12 -4.70 -1.81
N LEU A 58 9.31 -5.27 -1.95
CA LEU A 58 9.48 -6.61 -2.53
C LEU A 58 8.81 -7.69 -1.66
N ASP A 59 9.05 -7.66 -0.35
CA ASP A 59 8.44 -8.58 0.62
C ASP A 59 6.91 -8.49 0.57
N THR A 60 6.37 -7.28 0.43
CA THR A 60 4.93 -7.06 0.30
C THR A 60 4.39 -7.61 -1.03
N LEU A 61 5.09 -7.40 -2.14
CA LEU A 61 4.70 -7.96 -3.45
C LEU A 61 4.73 -9.50 -3.43
N HIS A 62 5.73 -10.09 -2.78
CA HIS A 62 5.82 -11.54 -2.59
C HIS A 62 4.66 -12.06 -1.74
N ALA A 63 4.46 -11.49 -0.54
CA ALA A 63 3.37 -11.88 0.34
C ALA A 63 2.00 -11.74 -0.33
N MET A 64 1.75 -10.64 -1.05
CA MET A 64 0.48 -10.46 -1.77
C MET A 64 0.29 -11.44 -2.94
N THR A 65 1.37 -11.90 -3.56
CA THR A 65 1.32 -12.95 -4.58
C THR A 65 0.98 -14.30 -3.94
N ASP A 66 1.64 -14.63 -2.83
CA ASP A 66 1.41 -15.87 -2.08
C ASP A 66 0.01 -15.92 -1.45
N GLU A 67 -0.53 -14.78 -1.00
CA GLU A 67 -1.91 -14.61 -0.53
C GLU A 67 -2.94 -14.71 -1.68
N GLY A 68 -2.51 -14.71 -2.94
CA GLY A 68 -3.39 -14.74 -4.11
C GLY A 68 -4.09 -13.41 -4.43
N LEU A 69 -3.62 -12.30 -3.85
CA LEU A 69 -4.13 -10.95 -4.13
C LEU A 69 -3.58 -10.40 -5.44
N LEU A 70 -2.39 -10.86 -5.83
CA LEU A 70 -1.73 -10.49 -7.07
C LEU A 70 -1.45 -11.72 -7.92
N GLN A 71 -1.61 -11.58 -9.23
CA GLN A 71 -1.00 -12.46 -10.23
C GLN A 71 0.34 -11.89 -10.64
N ARG A 72 1.34 -12.77 -10.83
CA ARG A 72 2.68 -12.42 -11.25
C ARG A 72 3.03 -13.13 -12.56
N LYS A 73 3.46 -12.38 -13.58
CA LYS A 73 3.98 -12.92 -14.84
C LYS A 73 5.46 -12.56 -15.00
N GLU A 74 6.29 -13.56 -15.30
CA GLU A 74 7.71 -13.37 -15.60
C GLU A 74 7.89 -12.81 -17.02
N ASP A 75 8.82 -11.87 -17.16
CA ASP A 75 9.23 -11.28 -18.43
C ASP A 75 10.71 -10.83 -18.37
N TYR A 76 11.25 -10.31 -19.46
CA TYR A 76 12.62 -9.82 -19.55
C TYR A 76 12.66 -8.35 -19.92
N LYS A 77 13.48 -7.55 -19.21
CA LYS A 77 13.64 -6.11 -19.49
C LYS A 77 14.15 -5.80 -20.91
N SER A 78 14.84 -6.75 -21.53
CA SER A 78 15.27 -6.71 -22.93
C SER A 78 15.25 -8.14 -23.49
N HIS A 79 14.45 -8.36 -24.53
CA HIS A 79 14.35 -9.66 -25.20
C HIS A 79 15.63 -10.04 -25.98
N GLU A 80 16.44 -9.07 -26.39
CA GLU A 80 17.71 -9.30 -27.10
C GLU A 80 18.81 -9.82 -26.17
N LYS A 81 18.89 -9.27 -24.95
CA LYS A 81 19.97 -9.63 -24.02
C LYS A 81 19.53 -10.65 -22.96
N LYS A 82 18.23 -10.83 -22.69
CA LYS A 82 17.66 -11.72 -21.65
C LYS A 82 18.41 -11.67 -20.29
N ARG A 83 19.07 -10.56 -19.95
CA ARG A 83 19.97 -10.48 -18.77
C ARG A 83 19.24 -10.18 -17.47
N GLN A 84 18.07 -9.55 -17.53
CA GLN A 84 17.34 -9.12 -16.34
C GLN A 84 15.87 -9.53 -16.43
N LYS A 85 15.48 -10.45 -15.53
CA LYS A 85 14.09 -10.84 -15.31
C LYS A 85 13.34 -9.68 -14.64
N VAL A 86 12.13 -9.43 -15.09
CA VAL A 86 11.18 -8.51 -14.45
C VAL A 86 9.87 -9.25 -14.20
N TYR A 87 9.15 -8.82 -13.18
CA TYR A 87 7.87 -9.41 -12.80
C TYR A 87 6.78 -8.38 -12.96
N TRP A 88 5.82 -8.69 -13.84
CA TRP A 88 4.60 -7.92 -14.01
C TRP A 88 3.55 -8.40 -13.02
N TYR A 89 3.01 -7.46 -12.25
CA TYR A 89 1.95 -7.70 -11.27
C TYR A 89 0.63 -7.18 -11.80
N ARG A 90 -0.44 -7.95 -11.56
CA ARG A 90 -1.84 -7.59 -11.83
C ARG A 90 -2.68 -7.95 -10.61
N VAL A 91 -3.68 -7.13 -10.28
CA VAL A 91 -4.62 -7.45 -9.21
C VAL A 91 -5.55 -8.61 -9.62
N THR A 92 -5.81 -9.52 -8.69
CA THR A 92 -6.81 -10.60 -8.88
C THR A 92 -8.19 -10.14 -8.41
N GLU A 93 -9.22 -10.93 -8.68
CA GLU A 93 -10.56 -10.69 -8.11
C GLU A 93 -10.52 -10.62 -6.57
N LYS A 94 -9.85 -11.57 -5.92
CA LYS A 94 -9.60 -11.56 -4.47
C LYS A 94 -8.86 -10.29 -4.02
N GLY A 95 -7.87 -9.84 -4.80
CA GLY A 95 -7.16 -8.59 -4.54
C GLY A 95 -8.05 -7.35 -4.62
N SER A 96 -8.99 -7.33 -5.57
CA SER A 96 -9.97 -6.24 -5.71
C SER A 96 -10.99 -6.23 -4.57
N GLU A 97 -11.48 -7.39 -4.15
CA GLU A 97 -12.37 -7.51 -2.98
C GLU A 97 -11.69 -7.02 -1.69
N GLU A 98 -10.46 -7.49 -1.45
CA GLU A 98 -9.64 -7.06 -0.31
C GLU A 98 -9.39 -5.54 -0.34
N PHE A 99 -9.15 -4.97 -1.52
CA PHE A 99 -8.94 -3.53 -1.67
C PHE A 99 -10.17 -2.72 -1.21
N GLU A 100 -11.38 -3.14 -1.58
CA GLU A 100 -12.61 -2.45 -1.18
C GLU A 100 -12.86 -2.55 0.35
N VAL A 101 -12.50 -3.68 0.96
CA VAL A 101 -12.54 -3.83 2.43
C VAL A 101 -11.54 -2.88 3.10
N LEU A 102 -10.29 -2.86 2.64
CA LEU A 102 -9.25 -1.97 3.18
C LEU A 102 -9.59 -0.50 3.01
N LYS A 103 -10.16 -0.11 1.87
CA LYS A 103 -10.57 1.28 1.58
C LYS A 103 -11.61 1.79 2.57
N LYS A 104 -12.64 0.99 2.88
CA LYS A 104 -13.65 1.33 3.89
C LYS A 104 -13.02 1.45 5.28
N LYS A 105 -12.20 0.47 5.66
CA LYS A 105 -11.52 0.45 6.96
C LYS A 105 -10.59 1.64 7.15
N TYR A 106 -9.74 1.92 6.17
CA TYR A 106 -8.72 2.96 6.27
C TYR A 106 -9.30 4.36 6.13
N LYS A 107 -10.39 4.55 5.39
CA LYS A 107 -11.09 5.84 5.36
C LYS A 107 -11.49 6.30 6.77
N ILE A 108 -12.14 5.42 7.53
CA ILE A 108 -12.58 5.74 8.90
C ILE A 108 -11.37 6.11 9.77
N LEU A 109 -10.29 5.32 9.68
CA LEU A 109 -9.06 5.60 10.43
C LEU A 109 -8.42 6.93 10.04
N PHE A 110 -8.34 7.24 8.75
CA PHE A 110 -7.77 8.51 8.28
C PHE A 110 -8.62 9.71 8.68
N ASP A 111 -9.95 9.60 8.60
CA ASP A 111 -10.85 10.68 9.01
C ASP A 111 -10.71 10.98 10.52
N GLU A 112 -10.72 9.94 11.38
CA GLU A 112 -10.53 10.09 12.83
C GLU A 112 -9.18 10.76 13.15
N GLN A 113 -8.11 10.36 12.46
CA GLN A 113 -6.76 10.87 12.67
C GLN A 113 -6.60 12.31 12.22
N LEU A 114 -7.17 12.65 11.07
CA LEU A 114 -7.17 14.00 10.56
C LEU A 114 -7.90 14.94 11.54
N ASP A 115 -9.01 14.50 12.12
CA ASP A 115 -9.76 15.28 13.10
C ASP A 115 -8.99 15.47 14.41
N ILE A 116 -8.29 14.44 14.90
CA ILE A 116 -7.39 14.55 16.06
C ILE A 116 -6.29 15.57 15.79
N LEU A 117 -5.59 15.45 14.66
CA LEU A 117 -4.51 16.36 14.29
C LEU A 117 -5.01 17.80 14.16
N LYS A 118 -6.18 18.03 13.52
CA LYS A 118 -6.78 19.36 13.41
C LYS A 118 -7.09 19.98 14.77
N ARG A 119 -7.60 19.20 15.73
CA ARG A 119 -7.89 19.69 17.09
C ARG A 119 -6.61 20.10 17.81
N ILE A 120 -5.58 19.25 17.76
CA ILE A 120 -4.25 19.54 18.34
C ILE A 120 -3.67 20.81 17.73
N MET A 121 -3.72 20.93 16.40
CA MET A 121 -3.21 22.11 15.71
C MET A 121 -3.91 23.38 16.16
N LYS A 122 -5.24 23.37 16.30
CA LYS A 122 -6.02 24.53 16.77
C LYS A 122 -5.77 24.88 18.24
N GLU A 123 -5.43 23.89 19.07
CA GLU A 123 -5.23 24.07 20.50
C GLU A 123 -3.82 24.59 20.82
N ILE A 124 -2.81 24.14 20.07
CA ILE A 124 -1.39 24.46 20.32
C ILE A 124 -0.92 25.68 19.53
N TYR A 125 -1.43 25.86 18.30
CA TYR A 125 -0.99 26.91 17.36
C TYR A 125 -2.16 27.84 16.99
#